data_AF-A0A913XHU8-F1
#
_entry.id   AF-A0A913XHU8-F1
#
_cell.length_a   1.000
_cell.length_b   1.000
_cell.length_c   1.000
_cell.angle_alpha   90.00
_cell.angle_beta   90.00
_cell.angle_gamma   90.00
#
_symmetry.space_group_name_H-M   'P 1'
#
loop_
_entity.id
_entity.type
_entity.pdbx_description
1 polymer ?
#
loop_
_entity_poly.entity_id
_entity_poly.type
_entity_poly.pdbx_seq_one_letter_code
_entity_poly.pdbx_strand_id
1 'polypeptide(L)'
;MAINTELLSKICTTPGAPGFEQKVRELVISEVKDLVDELEIDNMGNVYAIKRGTAATDGERNKRVMVGAHMDEIGFIVTHIDDNGFIRFHTLGGFDPKTLTAQRVIVHGKEDVIGVMASKPIHVMSPEERNKVAKTKDYFIDTGMSAEKVKELVQVGDSITREREFIEMGDCVNGKSLDNRLAVFILLETLRNLKDQEIPFDLYGVFTVQEE
;
A
#
# COMPACT_ATOMS: atom_id res chain seq x y z
N MET A 1 -26.93 -0.34 -2.98
CA MET A 1 -26.32 -1.38 -2.11
C MET A 1 -25.57 -0.67 -1.00
N ALA A 2 -25.48 -1.27 0.19
CA ALA A 2 -24.59 -0.76 1.24
C ALA A 2 -23.13 -0.94 0.79
N ILE A 3 -22.26 0.01 1.11
CA ILE A 3 -20.82 -0.09 0.83
C ILE A 3 -20.25 -1.21 1.70
N ASN A 4 -19.48 -2.13 1.11
CA ASN A 4 -18.76 -3.16 1.87
C ASN A 4 -17.52 -2.55 2.56
N THR A 5 -17.76 -1.87 3.69
CA THR A 5 -16.73 -1.19 4.48
C THR A 5 -15.73 -2.16 5.09
N GLU A 6 -16.13 -3.41 5.36
CA GLU A 6 -15.25 -4.46 5.85
C GLU A 6 -14.16 -4.83 4.82
N LEU A 7 -14.56 -5.02 3.56
CA LEU A 7 -13.60 -5.27 2.47
C LEU A 7 -12.70 -4.05 2.25
N LEU A 8 -13.26 -2.84 2.22
CA LEU A 8 -12.47 -1.61 2.07
C LEU A 8 -11.44 -1.47 3.20
N SER A 9 -11.85 -1.71 4.44
CA SER A 9 -10.97 -1.73 5.61
C SER A 9 -9.83 -2.74 5.46
N LYS A 10 -10.15 -3.97 5.05
CA LYS A 10 -9.16 -5.03 4.82
C LYS A 10 -8.16 -4.65 3.73
N ILE A 11 -8.62 -4.08 2.62
CA ILE A 11 -7.74 -3.64 1.53
C ILE A 11 -6.87 -2.48 2.01
N CYS A 12 -7.40 -1.46 2.68
CA CYS A 12 -6.62 -0.31 3.16
C CYS A 12 -5.58 -0.69 4.23
N THR A 13 -5.91 -1.62 5.11
CA THR A 13 -5.01 -2.02 6.22
C THR A 13 -3.96 -3.03 5.81
N THR A 14 -4.16 -3.77 4.71
CA THR A 14 -3.16 -4.73 4.20
C THR A 14 -1.92 -3.99 3.67
N PRO A 15 -0.72 -4.28 4.18
CA PRO A 15 0.50 -3.59 3.79
C PRO A 15 0.87 -3.88 2.33
N GLY A 16 1.43 -2.88 1.65
CA GLY A 16 2.03 -3.06 0.33
C GLY A 16 2.78 -1.82 -0.15
N ALA A 17 4.00 -1.60 0.35
CA ALA A 17 4.87 -0.54 -0.17
C ALA A 17 5.31 -0.84 -1.63
N PRO A 18 5.77 0.14 -2.42
CA PRO A 18 6.26 -0.09 -3.78
C PRO A 18 7.33 -1.19 -3.83
N GLY A 19 7.07 -2.25 -4.61
CA GLY A 19 7.89 -3.46 -4.72
C GLY A 19 7.58 -4.57 -3.70
N PHE A 20 6.69 -4.30 -2.74
CA PHE A 20 6.30 -5.20 -1.65
C PHE A 20 4.78 -5.45 -1.59
N GLU A 21 4.12 -5.47 -2.74
CA GLU A 21 2.66 -5.56 -2.87
C GLU A 21 2.12 -6.99 -2.74
N GLN A 22 2.93 -7.98 -2.35
CA GLN A 22 2.55 -9.40 -2.40
C GLN A 22 1.31 -9.69 -1.54
N LYS A 23 1.25 -9.16 -0.31
CA LYS A 23 0.12 -9.38 0.62
C LYS A 23 -1.20 -8.79 0.09
N VAL A 24 -1.18 -7.56 -0.42
CA VAL A 24 -2.38 -6.95 -1.05
C VAL A 24 -2.76 -7.65 -2.34
N ARG A 25 -1.77 -8.07 -3.14
CA ARG A 25 -2.00 -8.78 -4.38
C ARG A 25 -2.72 -10.11 -4.15
N GLU A 26 -2.29 -10.87 -3.16
CA GLU A 26 -2.97 -12.12 -2.77
C GLU A 26 -4.42 -11.88 -2.35
N LEU A 27 -4.67 -10.80 -1.59
CA LEU A 27 -6.04 -10.38 -1.25
C LEU A 27 -6.85 -10.06 -2.51
N VAL A 28 -6.34 -9.24 -3.42
CA VAL A 28 -7.01 -8.87 -4.68
C VAL A 28 -7.32 -10.12 -5.52
N ILE A 29 -6.33 -11.01 -5.72
CA ILE A 29 -6.50 -12.27 -6.46
C ILE A 29 -7.63 -13.11 -5.85
N SER A 30 -7.67 -13.21 -4.52
CA SER A 30 -8.69 -13.98 -3.81
C SER A 30 -10.11 -13.45 -4.04
N GLU A 31 -10.24 -12.13 -4.22
CA GLU A 31 -11.52 -11.47 -4.47
C GLU A 31 -11.97 -11.55 -5.95
N VAL A 32 -11.03 -11.54 -6.91
CA VAL A 32 -11.38 -11.48 -8.35
C VAL A 32 -11.42 -12.81 -9.08
N LYS A 33 -10.74 -13.85 -8.59
CA LYS A 33 -10.54 -15.12 -9.34
C LYS A 33 -11.84 -15.77 -9.85
N ASP A 34 -12.94 -15.60 -9.12
CA ASP A 34 -14.25 -16.19 -9.44
C ASP A 34 -15.21 -15.17 -10.08
N LEU A 35 -14.72 -13.97 -10.44
CA LEU A 35 -15.50 -12.87 -11.01
C LEU A 35 -15.20 -12.62 -12.50
N VAL A 36 -14.10 -13.16 -13.02
CA VAL A 36 -13.57 -12.86 -14.36
C VAL A 36 -13.25 -14.13 -15.13
N ASP A 37 -13.09 -14.00 -16.45
CA ASP A 37 -12.86 -15.13 -17.36
C ASP A 37 -11.38 -15.56 -17.35
N GLU A 38 -10.47 -14.59 -17.24
CA GLU A 38 -9.02 -14.83 -17.21
C GLU A 38 -8.34 -13.97 -16.15
N LEU A 39 -7.29 -14.52 -15.54
CA LEU A 39 -6.47 -13.84 -14.56
C LEU A 39 -5.00 -14.03 -14.92
N GLU A 40 -4.28 -12.94 -15.14
CA GLU A 40 -2.85 -12.95 -15.44
C GLU A 40 -2.09 -12.11 -14.42
N ILE A 41 -0.83 -12.48 -14.16
CA ILE A 41 0.08 -11.70 -13.32
C ILE A 41 1.37 -11.52 -14.11
N ASP A 42 1.84 -10.28 -14.27
CA ASP A 42 3.11 -10.04 -14.95
C ASP A 42 4.32 -10.17 -14.02
N ASN A 43 5.52 -10.05 -14.59
CA ASN A 43 6.78 -10.18 -13.85
C ASN A 43 6.98 -9.08 -12.80
N MET A 44 6.33 -7.93 -12.96
CA MET A 44 6.38 -6.84 -11.97
C MET A 44 5.43 -7.12 -10.80
N GLY A 45 4.35 -7.85 -11.06
CA GLY A 45 3.32 -8.19 -10.09
C GLY A 45 1.98 -7.50 -10.33
N ASN A 46 1.78 -6.84 -11.47
CA ASN A 46 0.47 -6.32 -11.86
C ASN A 46 -0.51 -7.49 -12.04
N VAL A 47 -1.75 -7.33 -11.60
CA VAL A 47 -2.82 -8.34 -11.78
C VAL A 47 -3.78 -7.87 -12.85
N TYR A 48 -3.97 -8.68 -13.88
CA TYR A 48 -4.91 -8.45 -14.97
C TYR A 48 -6.11 -9.35 -14.78
N ALA A 49 -7.22 -8.79 -14.31
CA ALA A 49 -8.52 -9.44 -14.20
C ALA A 49 -9.34 -9.13 -15.46
N ILE A 50 -9.50 -10.12 -16.34
CA ILE A 50 -10.00 -9.94 -17.70
C ILE A 50 -11.40 -10.53 -17.83
N LYS A 51 -12.36 -9.68 -18.20
CA LYS A 51 -13.72 -10.10 -18.60
C LYS A 51 -13.87 -9.96 -20.11
N ARG A 52 -14.23 -11.05 -20.79
CA ARG A 52 -14.39 -11.14 -22.24
C ARG A 52 -15.74 -10.55 -22.67
N GLY A 53 -15.70 -9.75 -23.73
CA GLY A 53 -16.90 -9.16 -24.32
C GLY A 53 -17.59 -10.08 -25.34
N THR A 54 -18.85 -9.80 -25.64
CA THR A 54 -19.68 -10.60 -26.55
C THR A 54 -19.83 -10.00 -27.96
N ALA A 55 -19.37 -8.76 -28.20
CA ALA A 55 -19.70 -8.01 -29.43
C ALA A 55 -18.71 -8.18 -30.60
N ALA A 56 -18.09 -9.35 -30.76
CA ALA A 56 -17.31 -9.65 -31.96
C ALA A 56 -18.28 -10.02 -33.10
N THR A 57 -18.62 -9.05 -33.95
CA THR A 57 -19.28 -9.32 -35.24
C THR A 57 -18.25 -9.39 -36.36
N ASP A 58 -18.38 -10.38 -37.24
CA ASP A 58 -17.72 -10.50 -38.55
C ASP A 58 -16.22 -10.12 -38.59
N GLY A 59 -15.38 -10.98 -38.00
CA GLY A 59 -13.92 -10.94 -38.22
C GLY A 59 -13.16 -9.84 -37.48
N GLU A 60 -13.84 -8.96 -36.73
CA GLU A 60 -13.21 -7.94 -35.90
C GLU A 60 -13.01 -8.40 -34.45
N ARG A 61 -11.89 -8.00 -33.84
CA ARG A 61 -11.63 -8.23 -32.41
C ARG A 61 -12.49 -7.28 -31.57
N ASN A 62 -12.95 -7.74 -30.41
CA ASN A 62 -13.58 -6.88 -29.40
C ASN A 62 -12.69 -5.66 -29.11
N LYS A 63 -13.32 -4.48 -28.94
CA LYS A 63 -12.65 -3.32 -28.34
C LYS A 63 -12.14 -3.70 -26.96
N ARG A 64 -11.02 -3.12 -26.54
CA ARG A 64 -10.41 -3.37 -25.23
C ARG A 64 -10.43 -2.09 -24.40
N VAL A 65 -10.90 -2.21 -23.16
CA VAL A 65 -10.93 -1.12 -22.18
C VAL A 65 -10.09 -1.53 -20.99
N MET A 66 -9.15 -0.68 -20.58
CA MET A 66 -8.34 -0.88 -19.39
C MET A 66 -8.79 0.08 -18.29
N VAL A 67 -9.03 -0.46 -17.09
CA VAL A 67 -9.28 0.31 -15.87
C VAL A 67 -8.18 -0.05 -14.87
N GLY A 68 -7.33 0.92 -14.55
CA GLY A 68 -6.20 0.75 -13.64
C GLY A 68 -6.53 1.24 -12.23
N ALA A 69 -6.11 0.49 -11.22
CA ALA A 69 -6.09 0.90 -9.82
C ALA A 69 -4.83 0.36 -9.14
N HIS A 70 -4.05 1.22 -8.49
CA HIS A 70 -2.76 0.78 -7.93
C HIS A 70 -2.90 0.17 -6.55
N MET A 71 -2.11 -0.88 -6.32
CA MET A 71 -2.10 -1.64 -5.07
C MET A 71 -1.04 -1.14 -4.12
N ASP A 72 -0.03 -0.42 -4.56
CA ASP A 72 0.98 0.08 -3.65
C ASP A 72 0.42 1.20 -2.74
N GLU A 73 1.16 1.49 -1.67
CA GLU A 73 0.93 2.62 -0.78
C GLU A 73 2.28 3.28 -0.52
N ILE A 74 2.32 4.61 -0.35
CA ILE A 74 3.54 5.24 0.14
C ILE A 74 4.06 4.56 1.42
N GLY A 75 5.36 4.32 1.47
CA GLY A 75 6.01 3.59 2.55
C GLY A 75 7.47 3.99 2.73
N PHE A 76 8.24 3.14 3.38
CA PHE A 76 9.66 3.36 3.58
C PHE A 76 10.43 2.06 3.41
N ILE A 77 11.75 2.19 3.26
CA ILE A 77 12.66 1.06 3.19
C ILE A 77 13.83 1.27 4.15
N VAL A 78 14.21 0.22 4.87
CA VAL A 78 15.33 0.27 5.82
C VAL A 78 16.63 0.47 5.05
N THR A 79 17.42 1.46 5.46
CA THR A 79 18.72 1.80 4.83
C THR A 79 19.89 1.50 5.73
N HIS A 80 19.71 1.59 7.04
CA HIS A 80 20.75 1.36 8.03
C HIS A 80 20.14 1.11 9.42
N ILE A 81 20.83 0.35 10.26
CA ILE A 81 20.51 0.17 11.68
C ILE A 81 21.74 0.62 12.45
N ASP A 82 21.60 1.65 13.27
CA ASP A 82 22.74 2.22 13.99
C ASP A 82 23.15 1.37 15.22
N ASP A 83 24.23 1.80 15.88
CA ASP A 83 24.79 1.06 17.02
C ASP A 83 23.87 1.04 18.25
N ASN A 84 22.90 1.94 18.33
CA ASN A 84 21.88 1.95 19.38
C ASN A 84 20.61 1.19 18.98
N GLY A 85 20.53 0.68 17.74
CA GLY A 85 19.37 -0.04 17.24
C GLY A 85 18.32 0.86 16.58
N PHE A 86 18.58 2.15 16.38
CA PHE A 86 17.66 3.01 15.64
C PHE A 86 17.72 2.70 14.15
N ILE A 87 16.55 2.59 13.54
CA ILE A 87 16.40 2.23 12.13
C ILE A 87 16.34 3.53 11.31
N ARG A 88 17.23 3.64 10.32
CA ARG A 88 17.22 4.68 9.28
C ARG A 88 16.53 4.15 8.04
N PHE A 89 15.92 5.07 7.28
CA PHE A 89 15.07 4.70 6.17
C PHE A 89 15.14 5.70 5.00
N HIS A 90 14.72 5.25 3.83
CA HIS A 90 14.35 6.07 2.68
C HIS A 90 12.84 5.97 2.45
N THR A 91 12.25 7.01 1.84
CA THR A 91 10.85 7.00 1.43
C THR A 91 10.68 6.21 0.14
N LEU A 92 9.62 5.43 0.06
CA LEU A 92 9.06 4.88 -1.18
C LEU A 92 7.76 5.65 -1.44
N GLY A 93 7.71 6.44 -2.51
CA GLY A 93 6.66 7.43 -2.73
C GLY A 93 6.85 8.77 -1.98
N GLY A 94 5.87 9.67 -2.11
CA GLY A 94 5.95 11.05 -1.65
C GLY A 94 5.50 11.27 -0.20
N PHE A 95 6.36 11.87 0.63
CA PHE A 95 6.01 12.26 2.01
C PHE A 95 6.31 13.73 2.32
N ASP A 96 5.37 14.39 3.01
CA ASP A 96 5.69 15.58 3.81
C ASP A 96 6.29 15.12 5.16
N PRO A 97 7.57 15.44 5.46
CA PRO A 97 8.21 15.06 6.72
C PRO A 97 7.47 15.50 7.97
N LYS A 98 6.65 16.56 7.92
CA LYS A 98 5.85 17.02 9.07
C LYS A 98 4.84 15.97 9.53
N THR A 99 4.38 15.13 8.62
CA THR A 99 3.37 14.09 8.92
C THR A 99 3.96 12.88 9.65
N LEU A 100 5.28 12.80 9.80
CA LEU A 100 5.98 11.62 10.32
C LEU A 100 6.15 11.63 11.84
N THR A 101 6.03 12.79 12.49
CA THR A 101 6.31 12.88 13.93
C THR A 101 5.30 12.04 14.73
N ALA A 102 5.83 11.19 15.62
CA ALA A 102 5.06 10.35 16.54
C ALA A 102 4.08 9.39 15.84
N GLN A 103 4.31 9.06 14.57
CA GLN A 103 3.54 8.04 13.87
C GLN A 103 4.09 6.65 14.18
N ARG A 104 3.19 5.69 14.42
CA ARG A 104 3.56 4.27 14.49
C ARG A 104 3.75 3.70 13.10
N VAL A 105 4.67 2.76 12.99
CA VAL A 105 5.01 2.04 11.76
C VAL A 105 5.17 0.55 12.06
N ILE A 106 5.09 -0.24 11.00
CA ILE A 106 5.40 -1.66 11.02
C ILE A 106 6.61 -1.86 10.10
N VAL A 107 7.68 -2.43 10.64
CA VAL A 107 8.84 -2.87 9.86
C VAL A 107 8.63 -4.34 9.52
N HIS A 108 8.59 -4.66 8.22
CA HIS A 108 8.32 -6.00 7.72
C HIS A 108 9.62 -6.77 7.52
N GLY A 109 10.26 -7.15 8.65
CA GLY A 109 11.48 -7.95 8.65
C GLY A 109 11.21 -9.45 8.63
N LYS A 110 12.03 -10.22 9.37
CA LYS A 110 11.75 -11.66 9.59
C LYS A 110 10.37 -11.90 10.20
N GLU A 111 9.94 -10.96 11.03
CA GLU A 111 8.59 -10.83 11.56
C GLU A 111 8.20 -9.34 11.55
N ASP A 112 6.91 -9.07 11.69
CA ASP A 112 6.41 -7.69 11.74
C ASP A 112 6.79 -7.06 13.10
N VAL A 113 7.57 -5.97 13.06
CA VAL A 113 8.05 -5.25 14.25
C VAL A 113 7.42 -3.86 14.31
N ILE A 114 6.74 -3.56 15.42
CA ILE A 114 6.20 -2.21 15.66
C ILE A 114 7.34 -1.26 16.04
N GLY A 115 7.32 -0.08 15.42
CA GLY A 115 8.18 1.03 15.80
C GLY A 115 7.44 2.36 15.79
N VAL A 116 8.12 3.39 16.28
CA VAL A 116 7.63 4.77 16.24
C VAL A 116 8.63 5.65 15.51
N MET A 117 8.12 6.50 14.62
CA MET A 117 8.91 7.55 13.99
C MET A 117 9.23 8.65 15.00
N ALA A 118 10.51 8.80 15.29
CA ALA A 118 11.05 9.75 16.24
C ALA A 118 12.02 10.71 15.55
N SER A 119 12.19 11.87 16.16
CA SER A 119 13.19 12.87 15.82
C SER A 119 13.79 13.44 17.11
N LYS A 120 14.84 14.25 16.98
CA LYS A 120 15.51 14.86 18.13
C LYS A 120 14.49 15.69 18.96
N PRO A 121 14.40 15.54 20.29
CA PRO A 121 13.42 16.28 21.09
C PRO A 121 13.65 17.80 21.06
N ILE A 122 12.56 18.58 21.02
CA ILE A 122 12.63 20.05 20.88
C ILE A 122 13.46 20.74 21.97
N HIS A 123 13.39 20.25 23.21
CA HIS A 123 14.08 20.85 24.35
C HIS A 123 15.60 20.63 24.33
N VAL A 124 16.10 19.67 23.53
CA VAL A 124 17.54 19.46 23.28
C VAL A 124 18.02 20.03 21.95
N MET A 125 17.11 20.55 21.12
CA MET A 125 17.46 21.23 19.88
C MET A 125 18.01 22.64 20.17
N SER A 126 19.01 23.04 19.39
CA SER A 126 19.49 24.43 19.35
C SER A 126 18.41 25.35 18.74
N PRO A 127 18.47 26.68 18.98
CA PRO A 127 17.56 27.63 18.34
C PRO A 127 17.58 27.55 16.81
N GLU A 128 18.73 27.25 16.22
CA GLU A 128 18.88 27.11 14.76
C GLU A 128 18.18 25.84 14.23
N GLU A 129 18.30 24.72 14.96
CA GLU A 129 17.62 23.46 14.59
C GLU A 129 16.09 23.62 14.63
N ARG A 130 15.57 24.34 15.64
CA ARG A 130 14.11 24.56 15.78
C ARG A 130 13.49 25.37 14.64
N ASN A 131 14.28 26.25 14.01
CA ASN A 131 13.80 27.11 12.93
C ASN A 131 13.96 26.46 11.54
N LYS A 132 14.59 25.28 11.45
CA LYS A 132 14.76 24.56 10.18
C LYS A 132 13.53 23.72 9.87
N VAL A 133 13.19 23.67 8.58
CA VAL A 133 12.17 22.74 8.08
C VAL A 133 12.68 21.31 8.26
N ALA A 134 11.91 20.48 8.97
CA ALA A 134 12.22 19.09 9.19
C ALA A 134 12.36 18.34 7.85
N LYS A 135 13.40 17.52 7.74
CA LYS A 135 13.66 16.67 6.59
C LYS A 135 13.53 15.20 7.00
N THR A 136 13.21 14.32 6.06
CA THR A 136 13.08 12.88 6.32
C THR A 136 14.31 12.29 7.01
N LYS A 137 15.51 12.74 6.66
CA LYS A 137 16.78 12.31 7.28
C LYS A 137 16.93 12.65 8.77
N ASP A 138 16.13 13.59 9.27
CA ASP A 138 16.13 13.99 10.68
C ASP A 138 15.32 12.99 11.54
N TYR A 139 14.61 12.06 10.90
CA TYR A 139 13.83 11.02 11.53
C TYR A 139 14.58 9.67 11.58
N PHE A 140 14.14 8.84 12.50
CA PHE A 140 14.53 7.45 12.67
C PHE A 140 13.35 6.68 13.27
N ILE A 141 13.38 5.35 13.20
CA ILE A 141 12.39 4.50 13.85
C ILE A 141 13.03 3.88 15.09
N ASP A 142 12.32 4.01 16.21
CA ASP A 142 12.63 3.36 17.47
C ASP A 142 11.64 2.22 17.70
N THR A 143 12.15 1.03 18.01
CA THR A 143 11.36 -0.17 18.31
C THR A 143 11.27 -0.46 19.81
N GLY A 144 12.02 0.30 20.64
CA GLY A 144 12.17 0.04 22.07
C GLY A 144 12.99 -1.21 22.40
N MET A 145 13.65 -1.82 21.41
CA MET A 145 14.47 -3.03 21.57
C MET A 145 15.98 -2.71 21.58
N SER A 146 16.81 -3.66 22.04
CA SER A 146 18.27 -3.51 21.95
C SER A 146 18.76 -3.62 20.51
N ALA A 147 19.92 -3.03 20.22
CA ALA A 147 20.53 -3.07 18.90
C ALA A 147 20.74 -4.49 18.37
N GLU A 148 21.14 -5.43 19.25
CA GLU A 148 21.32 -6.84 18.91
C GLU A 148 20.01 -7.46 18.46
N LYS A 149 18.91 -7.17 19.16
CA LYS A 149 17.59 -7.72 18.81
C LYS A 149 17.06 -7.13 17.52
N VAL A 150 17.23 -5.82 17.31
CA VAL A 150 16.83 -5.17 16.05
C VAL A 150 17.58 -5.77 14.86
N LYS A 151 18.91 -5.95 14.96
CA LYS A 151 19.73 -6.55 13.90
C LYS A 151 19.44 -8.04 13.66
N GLU A 152 18.82 -8.72 14.62
CA GLU A 152 18.33 -10.10 14.44
C GLU A 152 17.05 -10.15 13.59
N LEU A 153 16.14 -9.19 13.78
CA LEU A 153 14.79 -9.19 13.18
C LEU A 153 14.69 -8.38 11.89
N VAL A 154 15.49 -7.31 11.76
CA VAL A 154 15.41 -6.31 10.69
C VAL A 154 16.74 -6.25 9.93
N GLN A 155 16.66 -6.09 8.62
CA GLN A 155 17.79 -5.92 7.70
C GLN A 155 17.58 -4.74 6.75
N VAL A 156 18.68 -4.28 6.14
CA VAL A 156 18.63 -3.29 5.05
C VAL A 156 17.82 -3.86 3.89
N GLY A 157 16.88 -3.07 3.38
CA GLY A 157 15.97 -3.48 2.32
C GLY A 157 14.58 -3.92 2.81
N ASP A 158 14.38 -4.14 4.11
CA ASP A 158 13.05 -4.44 4.63
C ASP A 158 12.11 -3.24 4.43
N SER A 159 10.87 -3.52 4.05
CA SER A 159 9.86 -2.49 3.84
C SER A 159 9.21 -2.07 5.15
N ILE A 160 8.68 -0.85 5.16
CA ILE A 160 8.05 -0.24 6.31
C ILE A 160 6.75 0.42 5.85
N THR A 161 5.63 0.09 6.49
CA THR A 161 4.35 0.78 6.28
C THR A 161 3.91 1.52 7.54
N ARG A 162 2.97 2.45 7.39
CA ARG A 162 2.33 3.07 8.54
C ARG A 162 1.46 2.05 9.27
N GLU A 163 1.44 2.13 10.59
CA GLU A 163 0.45 1.45 11.42
C GLU A 163 -0.70 2.43 11.65
N ARG A 164 -1.88 2.12 11.11
CA ARG A 164 -3.08 2.94 11.28
C ARG A 164 -4.33 2.10 11.10
N GLU A 165 -5.25 2.25 12.02
CA GLU A 165 -6.58 1.67 11.95
C GLU A 165 -7.42 2.30 10.84
N PHE A 166 -8.35 1.53 10.28
CA PHE A 166 -9.41 2.04 9.43
C PHE A 166 -10.68 2.20 10.27
N ILE A 167 -11.20 3.42 10.35
CA ILE A 167 -12.37 3.76 11.16
C ILE A 167 -13.42 4.48 10.32
N GLU A 168 -14.68 4.34 10.74
CA GLU A 168 -15.78 5.17 10.29
C GLU A 168 -15.91 6.40 11.21
N MET A 169 -16.03 7.58 10.63
CA MET A 169 -16.08 8.87 11.32
C MET A 169 -17.18 9.74 10.70
N GLY A 170 -18.37 9.72 11.30
CA GLY A 170 -19.54 10.35 10.71
C GLY A 170 -19.88 9.68 9.38
N ASP A 171 -20.04 10.49 8.32
CA ASP A 171 -20.30 10.01 6.96
C ASP A 171 -19.01 9.71 6.16
N CYS A 172 -17.85 9.72 6.83
CA CYS A 172 -16.53 9.56 6.22
C CYS A 172 -15.82 8.31 6.76
N VAL A 173 -14.80 7.85 6.03
CA VAL A 173 -13.83 6.88 6.52
C VAL A 173 -12.48 7.56 6.75
N ASN A 174 -11.71 7.06 7.72
CA ASN A 174 -10.35 7.50 7.98
C ASN A 174 -9.44 6.28 8.15
N GLY A 175 -8.29 6.29 7.48
CA GLY A 175 -7.33 5.20 7.56
C GLY A 175 -6.05 5.51 6.81
N LYS A 176 -5.26 4.48 6.54
CA LYS A 176 -4.12 4.57 5.62
C LYS A 176 -4.49 4.09 4.21
N SER A 177 -3.66 4.46 3.24
CA SER A 177 -3.69 3.90 1.88
C SER A 177 -5.00 4.06 1.13
N LEU A 178 -5.86 5.05 1.49
CA LEU A 178 -7.05 5.34 0.68
C LEU A 178 -6.66 5.64 -0.77
N ASP A 179 -5.53 6.35 -0.93
CA ASP A 179 -4.78 6.38 -2.18
C ASP A 179 -3.92 5.10 -2.29
N ASN A 180 -4.12 4.22 -3.27
CA ASN A 180 -5.25 4.14 -4.21
C ASN A 180 -6.15 2.91 -3.93
N ARG A 181 -6.14 2.42 -2.69
CA ARG A 181 -6.94 1.25 -2.30
C ARG A 181 -8.44 1.48 -2.44
N LEU A 182 -8.89 2.74 -2.46
CA LEU A 182 -10.28 3.06 -2.77
C LEU A 182 -10.62 2.71 -4.23
N ALA A 183 -9.75 3.00 -5.21
CA ALA A 183 -10.00 2.58 -6.59
C ALA A 183 -9.86 1.07 -6.77
N VAL A 184 -8.95 0.42 -6.03
CA VAL A 184 -8.87 -1.05 -5.98
C VAL A 184 -10.21 -1.63 -5.55
N PHE A 185 -10.77 -1.12 -4.46
CA PHE A 185 -12.10 -1.51 -3.99
C PHE A 185 -13.21 -1.25 -5.03
N ILE A 186 -13.22 -0.07 -5.66
CA ILE A 186 -14.21 0.27 -6.71
C ILE A 186 -14.11 -0.70 -7.90
N LEU A 187 -12.89 -1.05 -8.31
CA LEU A 187 -12.67 -1.97 -9.42
C LEU A 187 -13.12 -3.39 -9.06
N LEU A 188 -12.84 -3.87 -7.84
CA LEU A 188 -13.36 -5.14 -7.33
C LEU A 188 -14.89 -5.20 -7.37
N GLU A 189 -15.56 -4.17 -6.85
CA GLU A 189 -17.03 -4.10 -6.84
C GLU A 189 -17.61 -3.96 -8.26
N THR A 190 -16.90 -3.29 -9.16
CA THR A 190 -17.28 -3.21 -10.58
C THR A 190 -17.24 -4.59 -11.23
N LEU A 191 -16.16 -5.35 -11.05
CA LEU A 191 -16.06 -6.72 -11.57
C LEU A 191 -17.13 -7.63 -10.95
N ARG A 192 -17.42 -7.46 -9.65
CA ARG A 192 -18.47 -8.21 -8.95
C ARG A 192 -19.86 -7.95 -9.55
N ASN A 193 -20.17 -6.69 -9.86
CA ASN A 193 -21.43 -6.31 -10.50
C ASN A 193 -21.51 -6.77 -11.96
N LEU A 194 -20.38 -6.96 -12.64
CA LEU A 194 -20.32 -7.39 -14.03
C LEU A 194 -20.25 -8.91 -14.21
N LYS A 195 -20.03 -9.70 -13.15
CA LYS A 195 -19.79 -11.16 -13.24
C LYS A 195 -20.76 -11.86 -14.20
N ASP A 196 -22.06 -11.70 -13.97
CA ASP A 196 -23.13 -12.36 -14.75
C ASP A 196 -23.72 -11.46 -15.86
N GLN A 197 -23.01 -10.41 -16.25
CA GLN A 197 -23.44 -9.47 -17.29
C GLN A 197 -22.66 -9.69 -18.58
N GLU A 198 -23.33 -9.55 -19.73
CA GLU A 198 -22.67 -9.45 -21.03
C GLU A 198 -22.24 -8.01 -21.28
N ILE A 199 -21.02 -7.82 -21.78
CA ILE A 199 -20.46 -6.51 -22.11
C ILE A 199 -19.96 -6.48 -23.56
N PRO A 200 -20.04 -5.34 -24.28
CA PRO A 200 -19.71 -5.27 -25.70
C PRO A 200 -18.20 -5.09 -25.98
N PHE A 201 -17.34 -5.22 -24.96
CA PHE A 201 -15.90 -5.04 -25.08
C PHE A 201 -15.18 -5.95 -24.08
N ASP A 202 -13.92 -6.26 -24.34
CA ASP A 202 -13.06 -6.91 -23.35
C ASP A 202 -12.65 -5.86 -22.30
N LEU A 203 -13.00 -6.12 -21.04
CA LEU A 203 -12.59 -5.31 -19.90
C LEU A 203 -11.34 -5.90 -19.25
N TYR A 204 -10.30 -5.08 -19.16
CA TYR A 204 -9.07 -5.37 -18.44
C TYR A 204 -9.07 -4.54 -17.15
N GLY A 205 -9.51 -5.15 -16.05
CA GLY A 205 -9.32 -4.59 -14.72
C GLY A 205 -7.90 -4.86 -14.28
N VAL A 206 -7.05 -3.83 -14.20
CA VAL A 206 -5.64 -3.98 -13.89
C VAL A 206 -5.35 -3.39 -12.51
N PHE A 207 -4.94 -4.26 -11.60
CA PHE A 207 -4.45 -3.86 -10.30
C PHE A 207 -2.93 -3.68 -10.39
N THR A 208 -2.50 -2.43 -10.44
CA THR A 208 -1.11 -2.09 -10.77
C THR A 208 -0.20 -2.09 -9.53
N VAL A 209 1.11 -2.17 -9.76
CA VAL A 209 2.15 -2.03 -8.73
C VAL A 209 3.04 -0.82 -9.03
N GLN A 210 3.74 -0.31 -8.02
CA GLN A 210 4.76 0.74 -8.11
C GLN A 210 4.31 2.02 -8.85
N GLU A 211 3.14 2.55 -8.51
CA GLU A 211 2.70 3.86 -9.03
C GLU A 211 3.35 5.03 -8.30
N GLU A 212 3.51 4.91 -6.97
CA GLU A 212 4.05 5.95 -6.06
C GLU A 212 5.56 6.14 -6.17
#